data_AF-A0A6A9SKC3-F1
#
_entry.id   AF-A0A6A9SKC3-F1
#
_cell.length_a   1.000
_cell.length_b   1.000
_cell.length_c   1.000
_cell.angle_alpha   90.00
_cell.angle_beta   90.00
_cell.angle_gamma   90.00
#
_symmetry.space_group_name_H-M   'P 1'
#
loop_
_entity.id
_entity.type
_entity.pdbx_description
1 polymer ?
#
loop_
_entity_poly.entity_id
_entity_poly.type
_entity_poly.pdbx_seq_one_letter_code
_entity_poly.pdbx_strand_id
1 'polypeptide(L)'
;MTCHELEALRLGLMNVLGATDRSAREHAEKELEGHLDGPIEGLATADSLAELQRHLDAALVDLEEQVAAADEADPDYDYLRGRLV
;
A
#
# COMPACT_ATOMS: atom_id res chain seq x y z
N MET A 1 12.40 -3.47 -3.29
CA MET A 1 11.15 -3.69 -4.05
C MET A 1 10.09 -4.03 -3.04
N THR A 2 9.42 -3.00 -2.56
CA THR A 2 8.46 -3.05 -1.47
C THR A 2 7.13 -2.60 -2.02
N CYS A 3 6.07 -3.35 -1.75
CA CYS A 3 4.72 -2.99 -2.16
C CYS A 3 4.12 -2.12 -1.05
N HIS A 4 4.26 -0.80 -1.17
CA HIS A 4 3.80 0.14 -0.13
C HIS A 4 2.30 0.03 0.12
N GLU A 5 1.52 -0.28 -0.92
CA GLU A 5 0.07 -0.50 -0.83
C GLU A 5 -0.26 -1.68 0.10
N LEU A 6 0.52 -2.78 0.02
CA LEU A 6 0.31 -3.98 0.84
C LEU A 6 0.74 -3.77 2.30
N GLU A 7 1.88 -3.11 2.53
CA GLU A 7 2.33 -2.83 3.90
C GLU A 7 1.39 -1.82 4.59
N ALA A 8 0.88 -0.81 3.87
CA ALA A 8 -0.10 0.11 4.41
C ALA A 8 -1.44 -0.57 4.70
N LEU A 9 -1.93 -1.43 3.79
CA LEU A 9 -3.12 -2.26 4.02
C LEU A 9 -2.95 -3.16 5.24
N ARG A 10 -1.77 -3.76 5.42
CA ARG A 10 -1.46 -4.58 6.59
C ARG A 10 -1.58 -3.77 7.88
N LEU A 11 -1.00 -2.57 7.95
CA LEU A 11 -1.12 -1.69 9.12
C LEU A 11 -2.56 -1.29 9.42
N GLY A 12 -3.31 -0.85 8.41
CA GLY A 12 -4.71 -0.49 8.59
C GLY A 12 -5.57 -1.68 9.04
N LEU A 13 -5.35 -2.88 8.49
CA LEU A 13 -6.03 -4.09 8.95
C LEU A 13 -5.69 -4.43 10.40
N MET A 14 -4.44 -4.21 10.83
CA MET A 14 -4.05 -4.41 12.22
C MET A 14 -4.77 -3.43 13.15
N ASN A 15 -4.95 -2.17 12.75
CA ASN A 15 -5.73 -1.19 13.52
C ASN A 15 -7.19 -1.62 13.63
N VAL A 16 -7.82 -1.95 12.49
CA VAL A 16 -9.25 -2.32 12.39
C VAL A 16 -9.57 -3.61 13.15
N LEU A 17 -8.70 -4.62 13.05
CA LEU A 17 -8.91 -5.94 13.68
C LEU A 17 -8.37 -6.00 15.11
N GLY A 18 -7.68 -4.95 15.58
CA GLY A 18 -7.04 -4.92 16.90
C GLY A 18 -5.89 -5.92 17.03
N ALA A 19 -5.18 -6.20 15.94
CA ALA A 19 -4.05 -7.13 15.95
C ALA A 19 -2.82 -6.48 16.62
N THR A 20 -2.21 -7.19 17.57
CA THR A 20 -1.15 -6.65 18.44
C THR A 20 0.25 -7.21 18.14
N ASP A 21 0.47 -7.78 16.95
CA ASP A 21 1.79 -8.27 16.56
C ASP A 21 2.74 -7.09 16.35
N ARG A 22 3.53 -6.82 17.38
CA ARG A 22 4.48 -5.71 17.37
C ARG A 22 5.55 -5.86 16.29
N SER A 23 6.04 -7.07 16.03
CA SER A 23 7.09 -7.27 15.03
C SER A 23 6.56 -7.04 13.62
N ALA A 24 5.33 -7.47 13.35
CA ALA A 24 4.67 -7.21 12.07
C ALA A 24 4.43 -5.71 11.86
N ARG A 25 4.02 -5.01 12.93
CA ARG A 25 3.81 -3.56 12.89
C ARG A 25 5.11 -2.80 12.63
N GLU A 26 6.16 -3.06 13.41
CA GLU A 26 7.47 -2.42 13.25
C GLU A 26 8.08 -2.69 11.87
N HIS A 27 7.88 -3.88 11.32
CA HIS A 27 8.29 -4.19 9.95
C HIS A 27 7.57 -3.31 8.93
N ALA A 28 6.23 -3.28 8.96
CA ALA A 28 5.44 -2.51 8.00
C ALA A 28 5.71 -0.99 8.13
N GLU A 29 5.82 -0.46 9.36
CA GLU A 29 6.19 0.95 9.59
C GLU A 29 7.55 1.30 8.99
N LYS A 30 8.53 0.39 9.09
CA LYS A 30 9.86 0.58 8.51
C LYS A 30 9.85 0.54 6.98
N GLU A 31 9.08 -0.35 6.36
CA GLU A 31 8.99 -0.43 4.90
C GLU A 31 8.24 0.77 4.29
N LEU A 32 7.47 1.52 5.09
CA LEU A 32 6.74 2.72 4.70
C LEU A 32 7.46 4.03 5.05
N GLU A 33 8.63 3.97 5.71
CA GLU A 33 9.35 5.18 6.12
C GLU A 33 9.71 6.04 4.89
N GLY A 34 9.21 7.29 4.87
CA GLY A 34 9.39 8.20 3.74
C GLY A 34 8.39 8.03 2.59
N HIS A 35 7.44 7.11 2.71
CA HIS A 35 6.41 6.78 1.72
C HIS A 35 4.98 6.91 2.28
N LEU A 36 4.82 7.57 3.42
CA LEU A 36 3.52 7.88 4.02
C LEU A 36 2.97 9.18 3.42
N ASP A 37 2.42 9.08 2.22
CA ASP A 37 1.73 10.16 1.53
C ASP A 37 0.44 9.69 0.85
N GLY A 38 -0.47 10.64 0.63
CA GLY A 38 -1.70 10.42 -0.12
C GLY A 38 -2.52 9.21 0.38
N PRO A 39 -2.97 8.31 -0.52
CA PRO A 39 -3.71 7.12 -0.15
C PRO A 39 -2.94 6.11 0.72
N ILE A 40 -1.61 6.09 0.65
CA ILE A 40 -0.77 5.16 1.44
C ILE A 40 -0.81 5.52 2.92
N GLU A 41 -0.69 6.80 3.25
CA GLU A 41 -0.87 7.27 4.64
C GLU A 41 -2.28 6.93 5.14
N GLY A 42 -3.30 7.20 4.33
CA GLY A 42 -4.69 6.90 4.67
C GLY A 42 -4.94 5.41 4.93
N LEU A 43 -4.32 4.51 4.17
CA LEU A 43 -4.37 3.06 4.40
C LEU A 43 -3.72 2.69 5.74
N ALA A 44 -2.52 3.20 6.00
CA ALA A 44 -1.74 2.85 7.19
C ALA A 44 -2.42 3.27 8.50
N THR A 45 -3.20 4.34 8.47
CA THR A 45 -3.89 4.91 9.64
C THR A 45 -5.38 4.62 9.71
N ALA A 46 -5.95 3.86 8.78
CA ALA A 46 -7.38 3.59 8.75
C ALA A 46 -7.84 2.81 10.00
N ASP A 47 -9.00 3.21 10.57
CA ASP A 47 -9.58 2.61 11.78
C ASP A 47 -10.91 1.88 11.49
N SER A 48 -11.35 1.86 10.23
CA SER A 48 -12.50 1.08 9.79
C SER A 48 -12.27 0.40 8.44
N LEU A 49 -12.99 -0.70 8.19
CA LEU A 49 -12.99 -1.37 6.88
C LEU A 49 -13.44 -0.43 5.75
N ALA A 50 -14.35 0.50 6.03
CA ALA A 50 -14.86 1.44 5.04
C ALA A 50 -13.81 2.49 4.65
N GLU A 51 -12.99 2.94 5.59
CA GLU A 51 -11.84 3.80 5.31
C GLU A 51 -10.74 3.04 4.56
N LEU A 52 -10.41 1.82 5.01
CA LEU A 52 -9.46 0.95 4.32
C LEU A 52 -9.82 0.76 2.86
N GLN A 53 -11.08 0.41 2.56
CA GLN A 53 -11.53 0.21 1.19
C GLN A 53 -11.38 1.49 0.36
N ARG A 54 -11.81 2.65 0.89
CA ARG A 54 -11.70 3.93 0.19
C ARG A 54 -10.25 4.29 -0.15
N HIS A 55 -9.34 4.11 0.80
CA HIS A 55 -7.93 4.42 0.60
C HIS A 55 -7.24 3.39 -0.29
N LEU A 56 -7.63 2.11 -0.22
CA LEU A 56 -7.16 1.08 -1.14
C LEU A 56 -7.57 1.38 -2.58
N ASP A 57 -8.84 1.70 -2.82
CA ASP A 57 -9.33 2.05 -4.15
C ASP A 57 -8.54 3.24 -4.73
N ALA A 58 -8.26 4.26 -3.92
CA ALA A 58 -7.45 5.40 -4.35
C ALA A 58 -5.98 5.01 -4.64
N ALA A 59 -5.37 4.20 -3.79
CA ALA A 59 -4.00 3.72 -4.01
C ALA A 59 -3.86 2.87 -5.28
N LEU A 60 -4.88 2.06 -5.59
CA LEU A 60 -4.91 1.26 -6.81
C LEU A 60 -5.06 2.12 -8.06
N VAL A 61 -5.88 3.19 -8.02
CA VAL A 61 -5.97 4.15 -9.13
C VAL A 61 -4.63 4.85 -9.38
N ASP A 62 -3.92 5.27 -8.33
CA ASP A 62 -2.59 5.88 -8.45
C ASP A 62 -1.57 4.88 -9.03
N LEU A 63 -1.68 3.60 -8.67
CA LEU A 63 -0.83 2.53 -9.22
C LEU A 63 -1.16 2.22 -10.68
N GLU A 64 -2.44 2.21 -11.06
CA GLU A 64 -2.89 2.09 -12.44
C GLU A 64 -2.34 3.21 -13.32
N GLU A 65 -2.35 4.45 -12.82
CA GLU A 65 -1.75 5.60 -13.52
C GLU A 65 -0.24 5.41 -13.70
N GLN A 66 0.47 4.92 -12.68
CA GLN A 66 1.90 4.61 -12.78
C GLN A 66 2.19 3.52 -13.82
N VAL A 67 1.41 2.44 -13.83
CA VAL A 67 1.53 1.37 -14.84
C VAL A 67 1.27 1.92 -16.24
N ALA A 68 0.24 2.74 -16.41
CA ALA A 68 -0.12 3.33 -17.70
C ALA A 68 0.93 4.33 -18.23
N ALA A 69 1.68 4.98 -17.33
CA ALA A 69 2.73 5.92 -17.68
C ALA A 69 4.11 5.25 -17.88
N ALA A 70 4.28 4.00 -17.48
CA ALA A 70 5.55 3.28 -17.56
C ALA A 70 5.89 2.86 -19.00
N ASP A 71 7.19 2.76 -19.29
CA ASP A 71 7.68 2.23 -20.56
C ASP A 71 7.59 0.70 -20.55
N GLU A 72 6.89 0.10 -21.51
CA GLU A 72 6.78 -1.35 -21.65
C GLU A 72 8.13 -2.04 -21.90
N ALA A 73 9.15 -1.29 -22.36
CA ALA A 73 10.50 -1.81 -22.53
C ALA A 73 11.34 -1.79 -21.23
N ASP A 74 10.83 -1.20 -20.14
CA ASP A 74 11.52 -1.20 -18.84
C ASP A 74 11.57 -2.64 -18.28
N PRO A 75 12.75 -3.14 -17.88
CA PRO A 75 12.88 -4.46 -17.24
C PRO A 75 11.97 -4.67 -16.01
N ASP A 76 11.58 -3.60 -15.32
CA ASP A 76 10.74 -3.64 -14.14
C ASP A 76 9.23 -3.51 -14.46
N TYR A 77 8.85 -3.32 -15.72
CA TYR A 77 7.45 -3.14 -16.14
C TYR A 77 6.55 -4.30 -15.73
N ASP A 78 7.00 -5.55 -15.96
CA ASP A 78 6.24 -6.75 -15.57
C ASP A 78 6.04 -6.85 -14.05
N TYR A 79 7.02 -6.37 -13.26
CA TYR A 79 6.88 -6.31 -11.81
C TYR A 79 5.88 -5.23 -11.40
N LEU A 80 5.96 -4.03 -11.96
CA LEU A 80 5.02 -2.94 -11.68
C LEU A 80 3.58 -3.35 -11.99
N ARG A 81 3.36 -3.96 -13.16
CA ARG A 81 2.06 -4.52 -13.56
C ARG A 81 1.63 -5.67 -12.66
N GLY A 82 2.56 -6.55 -12.27
CA GLY A 82 2.29 -7.66 -11.35
C GLY A 82 1.89 -7.18 -9.94
N ARG A 83 2.30 -5.97 -9.54
CA ARG A 83 1.92 -5.35 -8.26
C ARG A 83 0.46 -4.94 -8.18
N LEU A 84 -0.17 -4.69 -9.33
CA LEU A 84 -1.57 -4.27 -9.45
C LEU A 84 -2.57 -5.45 -9.41
N VAL A 85 -2.11 -6.67 -9.72
CA VAL A 85 -2.94 -7.88 -9.86
C VAL A 85 -2.99 -8.68 -8.55
#